data_AF-A0A920CV77-F1
#
_entry.id   AF-A0A920CV77-F1
#
_cell.length_a   1.000
_cell.length_b   1.000
_cell.length_c   1.000
_cell.angle_alpha   90.00
_cell.angle_beta   90.00
_cell.angle_gamma   90.00
#
_symmetry.space_group_name_H-M   'P 1'
#
loop_
_entity.id
_entity.type
_entity.pdbx_description
1 polymer ?
#
loop_
_entity_poly.entity_id
_entity_poly.type
_entity_poly.pdbx_seq_one_letter_code
_entity_poly.pdbx_strand_id
1 'polypeptide(L)'
;MSKPNQSVLIAPDRDFKGTPATENNIENSEWRKVEQVLTRSLEEHVKICLTVNKPHGTSDLKGFVTVINTYLREIKLREEDDWQWIRFEDIRSAQI
;
A
#
# COMPACT_ATOMS: atom_id res chain seq x y z
N MET A 1 -69.96 14.29 18.94
CA MET A 1 -69.19 15.33 18.22
C MET A 1 -67.93 15.67 18.99
N SER A 2 -66.75 15.44 18.41
CA SER A 2 -65.53 16.21 18.70
C SER A 2 -64.55 16.04 17.54
N LYS A 3 -64.03 17.18 17.08
CA LYS A 3 -63.27 17.39 15.85
C LYS A 3 -61.83 16.83 15.95
N PRO A 4 -61.16 16.54 14.83
CA PRO A 4 -59.73 16.25 14.81
C PRO A 4 -58.94 17.57 14.84
N ASN A 5 -57.75 17.58 15.46
CA ASN A 5 -56.78 18.67 15.27
C ASN A 5 -55.36 18.11 15.23
N GLN A 6 -54.73 18.27 14.07
CA GLN A 6 -53.29 18.18 13.83
C GLN A 6 -52.59 19.42 14.41
N SER A 7 -51.39 19.25 15.00
CA SER A 7 -50.15 19.83 14.47
C SER A 7 -48.95 19.64 15.41
N VAL A 8 -47.97 18.90 14.88
CA VAL A 8 -46.52 19.20 14.84
C VAL A 8 -45.77 19.48 16.15
N LEU A 9 -44.85 18.57 16.48
CA LEU A 9 -43.51 18.94 16.90
C LEU A 9 -42.48 18.15 16.08
N ILE A 10 -41.71 18.90 15.29
CA ILE A 10 -40.56 18.47 14.50
C ILE A 10 -39.39 18.25 15.46
N ALA A 11 -38.67 17.14 15.30
CA ALA A 11 -37.25 17.05 15.62
C ALA A 11 -36.56 16.33 14.47
N PRO A 12 -35.37 16.81 14.06
CA PRO A 12 -34.91 16.77 12.68
C PRO A 12 -34.41 15.40 12.26
N ASP A 13 -34.67 15.08 10.99
CA ASP A 13 -33.94 14.10 10.21
C ASP A 13 -32.45 14.17 10.55
N ARG A 14 -31.91 13.06 11.04
CA ARG A 14 -30.47 12.90 11.17
C ARG A 14 -29.89 13.03 9.78
N ASP A 15 -29.25 14.15 9.52
CA ASP A 15 -28.32 14.33 8.42
C ASP A 15 -27.25 13.23 8.49
N PHE A 16 -27.53 12.08 7.90
CA PHE A 16 -26.49 11.18 7.42
C PHE A 16 -25.85 11.91 6.25
N LYS A 17 -24.92 12.81 6.59
CA LYS A 17 -23.86 13.22 5.69
C LYS A 17 -22.99 12.00 5.44
N GLY A 18 -23.47 11.10 4.59
CA GLY A 18 -22.67 10.09 3.93
C GLY A 18 -21.70 10.84 3.04
N THR A 19 -20.54 11.18 3.60
CA THR A 19 -19.39 11.67 2.86
C THR A 19 -19.11 10.66 1.74
N PRO A 20 -19.08 11.06 0.46
CA PRO A 20 -18.82 10.13 -0.63
C PRO A 20 -17.42 9.54 -0.49
N ALA A 21 -17.35 8.23 -0.75
CA ALA A 21 -16.18 7.38 -0.67
C ALA A 21 -14.98 7.93 -1.46
N THR A 22 -13.95 8.50 -0.80
CA THR A 22 -12.67 8.78 -1.47
C THR A 22 -11.46 8.92 -0.52
N GLU A 23 -11.34 8.13 0.55
CA GLU A 23 -10.15 8.25 1.43
C GLU A 23 -9.54 6.92 1.91
N ASN A 24 -9.80 5.79 1.25
CA ASN A 24 -9.23 4.49 1.71
C ASN A 24 -8.69 3.59 0.59
N ASN A 25 -8.36 4.13 -0.60
CA ASN A 25 -7.85 3.29 -1.71
C ASN A 25 -6.48 3.71 -2.27
N ILE A 26 -5.91 4.84 -1.83
CA ILE A 26 -4.64 5.33 -2.41
C ILE A 26 -3.44 4.60 -1.82
N GLU A 27 -3.39 4.40 -0.49
CA GLU A 27 -2.27 3.72 0.18
C GLU A 27 -2.15 2.23 -0.18
N ASN A 28 -3.25 1.56 -0.59
CA ASN A 28 -3.17 0.17 -1.05
C ASN A 28 -2.60 0.08 -2.48
N SER A 29 -2.81 1.11 -3.31
CA SER A 29 -2.50 1.03 -4.75
C SER A 29 -1.00 1.05 -5.05
N GLU A 30 -0.21 1.80 -4.29
CA GLU A 30 1.24 1.88 -4.49
C GLU A 30 1.94 0.60 -4.02
N TRP A 31 1.52 0.03 -2.89
CA TRP A 31 2.11 -1.21 -2.41
C TRP A 31 1.76 -2.41 -3.31
N ARG A 32 0.57 -2.44 -3.91
CA ARG A 32 0.20 -3.46 -4.90
C ARG A 32 1.15 -3.48 -6.09
N LYS A 33 1.60 -2.30 -6.55
CA LYS A 33 2.59 -2.20 -7.63
C LYS A 33 3.94 -2.76 -7.19
N VAL A 34 4.38 -2.41 -5.99
CA VAL A 34 5.62 -2.95 -5.42
C VAL A 34 5.56 -4.47 -5.32
N GLU A 35 4.49 -5.02 -4.74
CA GLU A 35 4.27 -6.46 -4.62
C GLU A 35 4.28 -7.17 -5.98
N GLN A 36 3.62 -6.59 -6.99
CA GLN A 36 3.61 -7.13 -8.34
C GLN A 36 5.02 -7.17 -8.95
N VAL A 37 5.80 -6.10 -8.80
CA VAL A 37 7.18 -6.02 -9.31
C VAL A 37 8.10 -7.00 -8.58
N LEU A 38 7.99 -7.10 -7.26
CA LEU A 38 8.79 -8.04 -6.45
C LEU A 38 8.48 -9.50 -6.82
N THR A 39 7.20 -9.84 -6.95
CA THR A 39 6.76 -11.20 -7.34
C THR A 39 7.26 -11.54 -8.72
N ARG A 40 7.10 -10.63 -9.68
CA ARG A 40 7.61 -10.83 -11.04
C ARG A 40 9.13 -11.00 -11.08
N SER A 41 9.86 -10.21 -10.31
CA SER A 41 11.33 -10.34 -10.20
C SER A 41 11.73 -11.70 -9.64
N LEU A 42 11.00 -12.22 -8.64
CA LEU A 42 11.23 -13.55 -8.07
C LEU A 42 10.95 -14.68 -9.07
N GLU A 43 9.83 -14.60 -9.80
CA GLU A 43 9.40 -15.65 -10.72
C GLU A 43 10.23 -15.66 -12.02
N GLU A 44 10.44 -14.49 -12.63
CA GLU A 44 11.10 -14.35 -13.93
C GLU A 44 12.61 -14.06 -13.81
N HIS A 45 13.15 -13.90 -12.59
CA HIS A 45 14.54 -13.48 -12.35
C HIS A 45 14.91 -12.16 -13.07
N VAL A 46 13.92 -11.29 -13.26
CA VAL A 46 14.11 -9.99 -13.93
C VAL A 46 14.73 -9.01 -12.94
N LYS A 47 15.77 -8.29 -13.39
CA LYS A 47 16.38 -7.20 -12.63
C LYS A 47 15.37 -6.06 -12.47
N ILE A 48 15.28 -5.53 -11.25
CA ILE A 48 14.45 -4.41 -10.84
C ILE A 48 15.31 -3.32 -10.20
N CYS A 49 14.81 -2.09 -10.19
CA CYS A 49 15.36 -0.98 -9.43
C CYS A 49 14.47 -0.73 -8.21
N LEU A 50 15.04 -0.87 -7.02
CA LEU A 50 14.37 -0.64 -5.74
C LEU A 50 14.88 0.66 -5.12
N THR A 51 13.97 1.55 -4.75
CA THR A 51 14.30 2.70 -3.93
C THR A 51 14.03 2.36 -2.48
N VAL A 52 15.07 2.35 -1.65
CA VAL A 52 14.98 2.00 -0.22
C VAL A 52 15.35 3.17 0.68
N ASN A 53 14.67 3.29 1.81
CA ASN A 53 15.04 4.19 2.88
C ASN A 53 16.22 3.59 3.66
N LYS A 54 17.20 4.42 3.97
CA LYS A 54 18.38 4.12 4.79
C LYS A 54 18.51 5.20 5.87
N PRO A 55 19.31 4.97 6.93
CA PRO A 55 19.49 5.95 8.01
C PRO A 55 19.93 7.35 7.56
N HIS A 56 20.62 7.45 6.41
CA HIS A 56 21.17 8.71 5.88
C HIS A 56 20.45 9.23 4.62
N GLY A 57 19.30 8.67 4.25
CA GLY A 57 18.54 9.08 3.07
C GLY A 57 17.99 7.90 2.27
N THR A 58 17.70 8.10 0.99
CA THR A 58 17.25 7.03 0.09
C THR A 58 18.40 6.51 -0.77
N SER A 59 18.36 5.23 -1.10
CA SER A 59 19.32 4.56 -1.97
C SER A 59 18.57 3.76 -3.03
N ASP A 60 19.04 3.82 -4.26
CA ASP A 60 18.54 2.96 -5.33
C ASP A 60 19.43 1.71 -5.43
N LEU A 61 18.80 0.54 -5.48
CA LEU A 61 19.43 -0.76 -5.56
C LEU A 61 18.99 -1.46 -6.84
N LYS A 62 19.92 -2.14 -7.52
CA LYS A 62 19.64 -2.82 -8.78
C LYS A 62 20.00 -4.28 -8.70
N GLY A 63 18.99 -5.14 -8.83
CA GLY A 63 19.16 -6.57 -8.67
C GLY A 63 17.87 -7.32 -8.95
N PHE A 64 17.83 -8.61 -8.70
CA PHE A 64 16.59 -9.40 -8.79
C PHE A 64 16.28 -10.06 -7.45
N VAL A 65 15.01 -10.28 -7.19
CA VAL A 65 14.54 -10.87 -5.94
C VAL A 65 14.80 -12.38 -5.98
N THR A 66 15.35 -12.92 -4.91
CA THR A 66 15.60 -14.37 -4.77
C THR A 66 14.75 -15.00 -3.68
N VAL A 67 14.27 -14.21 -2.72
CA VAL A 67 13.39 -14.65 -1.63
C VAL A 67 12.44 -13.51 -1.27
N ILE A 68 11.18 -13.85 -1.03
CA ILE A 68 10.19 -12.99 -0.36
C ILE A 68 9.76 -13.68 0.93
N ASN A 69 10.06 -13.09 2.08
CA ASN A 69 9.68 -13.58 3.39
C ASN A 69 8.53 -12.73 3.94
N THR A 70 7.31 -13.24 3.84
CA THR A 70 6.11 -12.53 4.31
C THR A 70 5.95 -12.54 5.83
N TYR A 71 6.56 -13.51 6.53
CA TYR A 71 6.54 -13.59 8.00
C TYR A 71 7.41 -12.50 8.62
N LEU A 72 8.65 -12.35 8.15
CA LEU A 72 9.58 -11.30 8.60
C LEU A 72 9.40 -9.97 7.86
N ARG A 73 8.53 -9.94 6.82
CA ARG A 73 8.25 -8.77 5.98
C ARG A 73 9.53 -8.20 5.36
N GLU A 74 10.29 -9.06 4.69
CA GLU A 74 11.55 -8.71 4.03
C GLU A 74 11.76 -9.47 2.71
N ILE A 75 12.61 -8.94 1.84
CA ILE A 75 13.07 -9.60 0.62
C ILE A 75 14.58 -9.82 0.67
N LYS A 76 15.05 -10.82 -0.08
CA LYS A 76 16.47 -10.96 -0.43
C LYS A 76 16.69 -10.48 -1.86
N LEU A 77 17.40 -9.37 -2.01
CA LEU A 77 17.82 -8.84 -3.31
C LEU A 77 19.21 -9.36 -3.66
N ARG A 78 19.37 -9.94 -4.85
CA ARG A 78 20.67 -10.28 -5.42
C ARG A 78 21.11 -9.19 -6.38
N GLU A 79 22.18 -8.49 -6.00
CA GLU A 79 22.89 -7.55 -6.87
C GLU A 79 24.01 -8.31 -7.63
N GLU A 80 24.79 -7.61 -8.45
CA GLU A 80 25.77 -8.27 -9.34
C GLU A 80 26.78 -9.10 -8.54
N ASP A 81 27.39 -8.51 -7.52
CA ASP A 81 28.43 -9.16 -6.73
C ASP A 81 27.96 -9.65 -5.36
N ASP A 82 26.85 -9.11 -4.82
CA ASP A 82 26.43 -9.32 -3.44
C ASP A 82 24.91 -9.57 -3.29
N TRP A 83 24.47 -9.81 -2.06
CA TRP A 83 23.06 -9.88 -1.70
C TRP A 83 22.78 -9.12 -0.41
N GLN A 84 21.57 -8.61 -0.29
CA GLN A 84 21.11 -7.94 0.93
C GLN A 84 19.66 -8.29 1.26
N TRP A 85 19.36 -8.33 2.56
CA TRP A 85 17.98 -8.38 3.05
C TRP A 85 17.44 -6.96 3.20
N ILE A 86 16.24 -6.71 2.69
CA ILE A 86 15.59 -5.41 2.70
C ILE A 86 14.20 -5.60 3.30
N ARG A 87 13.87 -4.86 4.37
CA ARG A 87 12.54 -4.92 4.97
C ARG A 87 11.53 -4.19 4.11
N PHE A 88 10.28 -4.64 4.12
CA PHE A 88 9.19 -4.01 3.39
C PHE A 88 8.97 -2.56 3.81
N GLU A 89 9.15 -2.25 5.10
CA GLU A 89 9.05 -0.89 5.63
C GLU A 89 10.09 0.09 5.07
N ASP A 90 11.23 -0.44 4.61
CA ASP A 90 12.28 0.34 3.99
C ASP A 90 12.05 0.52 2.48
N ILE A 91 11.18 -0.27 1.85
CA ILE A 91 10.92 -0.19 0.40
C ILE A 91 9.97 0.97 0.12
N ARG A 92 10.44 1.95 -0.65
CA ARG A 92 9.65 3.11 -1.06
C ARG A 92 8.97 2.90 -2.42
N SER A 93 9.67 2.29 -3.37
CA SER A 93 9.16 2.01 -4.71
C SER A 93 9.97 0.92 -5.39
N ALA A 94 9.35 0.23 -6.34
CA ALA A 94 9.98 -0.79 -7.17
C ALA A 94 9.56 -0.60 -8.63
N GLN A 95 10.51 -0.74 -9.55
CA GLN A 95 10.29 -0.65 -10.99
C GLN A 95 11.17 -1.67 -11.73
N ILE A 96 10.73 -2.08 -12.92
CA ILE A 96 11.47 -2.99 -13.81
C ILE A 96 12.38 -2.18 -14.71
#